data_AF-A0A954A7E2-F1
#
_entry.id   AF-A0A954A7E2-F1
#
_cell.length_a   1.000
_cell.length_b   1.000
_cell.length_c   1.000
_cell.angle_alpha   90.00
_cell.angle_beta   90.00
_cell.angle_gamma   90.00
#
_symmetry.space_group_name_H-M   'P 1'
#
loop_
_entity.id
_entity.type
_entity.pdbx_description
1 polymer ?
#
loop_
_entity_poly.entity_id
_entity_poly.type
_entity_poly.pdbx_seq_one_letter_code
_entity_poly.pdbx_strand_id
1 'polypeptide(L)'
;NISAGTDGPSVDACLLDDLNGDVWFLFTSPFTGQVAIESAPGTLGDTVMVVYDPTVVGCPPVAGDPSIACDDDDGTGLGSLVQIGVVAGNDYLIQVGDFGGAPGQTGTFDLVITQLEDCTDGLDNDMDGLVDCDDPDCTNDPACPEICDDGVDNDADGAIDCADSECVADPICIEEGEIECGDGLDNDGDGLVDCDDPGCDGTLVCVPVYSGESMLIINQDAIDGDQGAILDGDAWETAANNAGVSVLHVTDTVTTVLPILSEPALDVIVVCTGTFPSDDRPTATELEALAAAQAAGKSIVFTGGDHWGFLHVASSFDLVDGVAAGAADGNDAVVSLDGFDTGLGLADFSDLQDILYTQDQAGNDWTDQLQAATSAEDTGIVAAGKAFGPDDALAQPLYAVTVLAEGATGGNVISMSIEFGGIGDVATRDDVFNRMSAFLGATGGPGGPQFKRGDANNDNLFNVADVVFIAAALFVPGSDPVTCTDAGDVNDDGLFNVADAVFAAAALFVPGSDPVPAPGQTCGIDPTADAGGGDLGCAVYPNCP
;
A
#
# COMPACT_ATOMS: atom_id res chain seq x y z
N ASN A 1 28.36 -8.08 -64.79
CA ASN A 1 29.24 -8.35 -65.95
C ASN A 1 29.91 -9.71 -65.72
N ILE A 2 29.39 -10.80 -66.29
CA ILE A 2 29.83 -12.20 -66.03
C ILE A 2 31.22 -12.57 -66.60
N SER A 3 32.09 -11.58 -66.84
CA SER A 3 33.39 -11.77 -67.51
C SER A 3 34.54 -10.93 -66.93
N ALA A 4 34.36 -10.27 -65.78
CA ALA A 4 35.49 -9.69 -65.07
C ALA A 4 36.35 -10.85 -64.50
N GLY A 5 37.57 -11.01 -65.02
CA GLY A 5 38.50 -12.08 -64.63
C GLY A 5 39.55 -11.61 -63.61
N THR A 6 39.39 -10.41 -63.08
CA THR A 6 40.27 -9.74 -62.12
C THR A 6 39.39 -8.91 -61.21
N ASP A 7 39.43 -9.20 -59.92
CA ASP A 7 38.73 -8.43 -58.90
C ASP A 7 39.26 -6.99 -58.87
N GLY A 8 38.40 -6.03 -58.53
CA GLY A 8 38.76 -4.65 -58.26
C GLY A 8 39.63 -4.51 -56.99
N PRO A 9 40.01 -3.28 -56.62
CA PRO A 9 40.87 -3.07 -55.45
C PRO A 9 40.17 -3.53 -54.16
N SER A 10 40.95 -4.08 -53.23
CA SER A 10 40.52 -4.26 -51.85
C SER A 10 40.54 -2.92 -51.11
N VAL A 11 39.62 -2.74 -50.17
CA VAL A 11 39.44 -1.49 -49.44
C VAL A 11 39.47 -1.78 -47.95
N ASP A 12 40.59 -1.42 -47.29
CA ASP A 12 40.81 -1.64 -45.84
C ASP A 12 39.72 -1.01 -44.96
N ALA A 13 39.02 0.03 -45.47
CA ALA A 13 38.09 0.85 -44.70
C ALA A 13 36.82 0.13 -44.24
N CYS A 14 36.45 -1.00 -44.86
CA CYS A 14 35.28 -1.79 -44.46
C CYS A 14 35.62 -3.12 -43.76
N LEU A 15 36.88 -3.36 -43.37
CA LEU A 15 37.36 -4.62 -42.76
C LEU A 15 37.34 -5.84 -43.71
N LEU A 16 37.47 -5.64 -45.02
CA LEU A 16 37.21 -6.68 -46.03
C LEU A 16 38.46 -7.03 -46.83
N ASP A 17 39.23 -8.00 -46.34
CA ASP A 17 40.32 -8.62 -47.08
C ASP A 17 39.83 -9.58 -48.21
N ASP A 18 38.51 -9.79 -48.36
CA ASP A 18 37.94 -10.86 -49.19
C ASP A 18 36.73 -10.45 -50.08
N LEU A 19 36.72 -9.24 -50.69
CA LEU A 19 35.78 -8.91 -51.78
C LEU A 19 36.21 -9.66 -53.05
N ASN A 20 35.47 -10.70 -53.43
CA ASN A 20 35.81 -11.58 -54.55
C ASN A 20 34.70 -11.63 -55.62
N GLY A 21 35.07 -11.87 -56.89
CA GLY A 21 34.11 -12.10 -57.97
C GLY A 21 33.25 -10.89 -58.31
N ASP A 22 33.87 -9.71 -58.37
CA ASP A 22 33.14 -8.44 -58.39
C ASP A 22 32.50 -8.07 -59.73
N VAL A 23 31.48 -7.21 -59.63
CA VAL A 23 30.84 -6.56 -60.75
C VAL A 23 30.73 -5.06 -60.48
N TRP A 24 30.88 -4.29 -61.55
CA TRP A 24 30.85 -2.83 -61.50
C TRP A 24 29.61 -2.27 -62.19
N PHE A 25 29.00 -1.30 -61.54
CA PHE A 25 27.91 -0.50 -62.05
C PHE A 25 28.32 0.97 -62.10
N LEU A 26 27.77 1.69 -63.07
CA LEU A 26 27.88 3.14 -63.18
C LEU A 26 26.49 3.70 -62.97
N PHE A 27 26.31 4.49 -61.93
CA PHE A 27 25.06 5.18 -61.62
C PHE A 27 25.22 6.68 -61.88
N THR A 28 24.43 7.23 -62.79
CA THR A 28 24.33 8.68 -63.00
C THR A 28 23.09 9.18 -62.25
N SER A 29 23.27 10.00 -61.21
CA SER A 29 22.12 10.45 -60.41
C SER A 29 21.23 11.41 -61.21
N PRO A 30 19.91 11.21 -61.26
CA PRO A 30 19.00 12.17 -61.88
C PRO A 30 18.66 13.37 -60.99
N PHE A 31 19.01 13.33 -59.70
CA PHE A 31 18.69 14.36 -58.69
C PHE A 31 19.87 14.61 -57.72
N THR A 32 19.74 15.66 -56.90
CA THR A 32 20.65 15.95 -55.79
C THR A 32 19.91 15.65 -54.50
N GLY A 33 20.47 14.82 -53.62
CA GLY A 33 19.80 14.34 -52.40
C GLY A 33 20.54 13.15 -51.79
N GLN A 34 19.89 12.39 -50.91
CA GLN A 34 20.42 11.15 -50.35
C GLN A 34 19.85 9.92 -51.10
N VAL A 35 20.66 8.88 -51.26
CA VAL A 35 20.20 7.56 -51.73
C VAL A 35 20.64 6.46 -50.80
N ALA A 36 19.78 5.47 -50.63
CA ALA A 36 20.13 4.14 -50.16
C ALA A 36 20.43 3.23 -51.37
N ILE A 37 21.57 2.56 -51.34
CA ILE A 37 21.98 1.59 -52.36
C ILE A 37 22.09 0.23 -51.68
N GLU A 38 21.19 -0.68 -52.04
CA GLU A 38 21.11 -2.02 -51.47
C GLU A 38 21.36 -3.08 -52.55
N SER A 39 22.11 -4.12 -52.21
CA SER A 39 22.12 -5.38 -52.96
C SER A 39 21.02 -6.30 -52.44
N ALA A 40 19.81 -6.15 -52.99
CA ALA A 40 18.65 -6.92 -52.56
C ALA A 40 18.81 -8.42 -52.82
N PRO A 41 18.20 -9.30 -51.99
CA PRO A 41 18.48 -10.73 -51.99
C PRO A 41 18.20 -11.42 -53.33
N GLY A 42 19.14 -12.26 -53.75
CA GLY A 42 18.95 -13.18 -54.88
C GLY A 42 19.47 -14.58 -54.58
N THR A 43 20.29 -15.15 -55.47
CA THR A 43 20.94 -16.44 -55.23
C THR A 43 22.39 -16.30 -54.73
N LEU A 44 22.93 -15.08 -54.77
CA LEU A 44 24.15 -14.72 -54.06
C LEU A 44 23.75 -14.40 -52.62
N GLY A 45 24.43 -15.05 -51.67
CA GLY A 45 23.96 -15.11 -50.29
C GLY A 45 24.55 -14.05 -49.36
N ASP A 46 25.75 -13.55 -49.68
CA ASP A 46 26.56 -12.70 -48.82
C ASP A 46 27.37 -11.74 -49.72
N THR A 47 27.12 -10.44 -49.63
CA THR A 47 27.69 -9.45 -50.55
C THR A 47 28.58 -8.44 -49.85
N VAL A 48 29.47 -7.82 -50.61
CA VAL A 48 30.22 -6.65 -50.19
C VAL A 48 30.05 -5.54 -51.21
N MET A 49 29.77 -4.32 -50.75
CA MET A 49 29.61 -3.14 -51.60
C MET A 49 30.61 -2.03 -51.29
N VAL A 50 31.11 -1.37 -52.35
CA VAL A 50 31.90 -0.13 -52.25
C VAL A 50 31.45 0.87 -53.31
N VAL A 51 31.31 2.14 -52.92
CA VAL A 51 30.95 3.24 -53.83
C VAL A 51 32.07 4.27 -53.95
N TYR A 52 32.36 4.73 -55.16
CA TYR A 52 33.42 5.69 -55.46
C TYR A 52 32.93 6.87 -56.30
N ASP A 53 33.60 8.03 -56.13
CA ASP A 53 33.46 9.19 -57.01
C ASP A 53 34.49 9.10 -58.16
N PRO A 54 34.07 8.86 -59.42
CA PRO A 54 34.95 8.72 -60.58
C PRO A 54 35.68 10.01 -60.98
N THR A 55 35.32 11.16 -60.38
CA THR A 55 36.06 12.43 -60.56
C THR A 55 37.24 12.55 -59.60
N VAL A 56 37.20 11.80 -58.48
CA VAL A 56 38.24 11.75 -57.45
C VAL A 56 39.20 10.59 -57.70
N VAL A 57 38.67 9.42 -58.06
CA VAL A 57 39.47 8.21 -58.29
C VAL A 57 39.79 8.00 -59.77
N GLY A 58 40.85 7.24 -60.05
CA GLY A 58 41.12 6.77 -61.42
C GLY A 58 40.08 5.75 -61.88
N CYS A 59 39.89 5.59 -63.19
CA CYS A 59 39.05 4.52 -63.75
C CYS A 59 39.95 3.49 -64.46
N PRO A 60 40.15 2.27 -63.92
CA PRO A 60 39.55 1.73 -62.68
C PRO A 60 40.23 2.24 -61.39
N PRO A 61 39.53 2.24 -60.25
CA PRO A 61 40.12 2.56 -58.94
C PRO A 61 41.22 1.56 -58.57
N VAL A 62 42.16 1.98 -57.73
CA VAL A 62 43.27 1.14 -57.22
C VAL A 62 43.28 1.08 -55.69
N ALA A 63 43.98 0.08 -55.12
CA ALA A 63 44.03 -0.12 -53.67
C ALA A 63 44.55 1.15 -52.96
N GLY A 64 43.79 1.61 -51.96
CA GLY A 64 44.07 2.84 -51.21
C GLY A 64 43.41 4.11 -51.78
N ASP A 65 42.69 4.03 -52.90
CA ASP A 65 41.81 5.12 -53.34
C ASP A 65 40.66 5.32 -52.33
N PRO A 66 40.22 6.57 -52.08
CA PRO A 66 39.14 6.85 -51.15
C PRO A 66 37.79 6.37 -51.71
N SER A 67 37.07 5.57 -50.94
CA SER A 67 35.65 5.29 -51.16
C SER A 67 34.77 6.39 -50.54
N ILE A 68 33.55 6.54 -51.06
CA ILE A 68 32.49 7.38 -50.48
C ILE A 68 31.88 6.63 -49.28
N ALA A 69 31.49 5.39 -49.50
CA ALA A 69 30.93 4.48 -48.52
C ALA A 69 31.22 3.03 -48.94
N CYS A 70 31.16 2.11 -47.98
CA CYS A 70 31.19 0.68 -48.21
C CYS A 70 30.45 -0.04 -47.06
N ASP A 71 30.04 -1.28 -47.30
CA ASP A 71 29.30 -2.12 -46.36
C ASP A 71 29.37 -3.62 -46.75
N ASP A 72 29.16 -4.53 -45.79
CA ASP A 72 28.99 -5.98 -46.03
C ASP A 72 27.57 -6.50 -45.69
N ASP A 73 27.06 -6.27 -44.47
CA ASP A 73 25.90 -6.98 -43.92
C ASP A 73 24.75 -6.08 -43.39
N ASP A 74 24.75 -4.76 -43.64
CA ASP A 74 23.72 -3.86 -43.11
C ASP A 74 22.40 -3.87 -43.94
N GLY A 75 22.35 -4.62 -45.04
CA GLY A 75 21.17 -4.81 -45.89
C GLY A 75 20.34 -6.06 -45.59
N THR A 76 19.35 -6.35 -46.43
CA THR A 76 18.46 -7.49 -46.20
C THR A 76 19.22 -8.83 -46.27
N GLY A 77 19.28 -9.56 -45.15
CA GLY A 77 19.95 -10.86 -45.08
C GLY A 77 21.42 -10.70 -44.72
N LEU A 78 22.32 -11.11 -45.62
CA LEU A 78 23.76 -10.76 -45.60
C LEU A 78 24.06 -9.89 -46.84
N GLY A 79 23.10 -9.02 -47.17
CA GLY A 79 23.19 -8.10 -48.28
C GLY A 79 23.86 -6.82 -47.82
N SER A 80 24.53 -6.09 -48.71
CA SER A 80 25.13 -4.80 -48.36
C SER A 80 24.15 -3.64 -48.60
N LEU A 81 24.19 -2.66 -47.71
CA LEU A 81 23.42 -1.42 -47.75
C LEU A 81 24.34 -0.22 -47.44
N VAL A 82 24.38 0.75 -48.34
CA VAL A 82 25.07 2.03 -48.08
C VAL A 82 24.14 3.21 -48.32
N GLN A 83 24.29 4.26 -47.52
CA GLN A 83 23.62 5.55 -47.74
C GLN A 83 24.65 6.61 -48.14
N ILE A 84 24.41 7.29 -49.27
CA ILE A 84 25.32 8.32 -49.78
C ILE A 84 24.58 9.56 -50.30
N GLY A 85 25.25 10.71 -50.20
CA GLY A 85 24.81 11.94 -50.85
C GLY A 85 25.16 11.94 -52.33
N VAL A 86 24.18 12.22 -53.19
CA VAL A 86 24.31 12.29 -54.64
C VAL A 86 24.01 13.68 -55.20
N VAL A 87 24.60 13.99 -56.35
CA VAL A 87 24.39 15.27 -57.06
C VAL A 87 23.88 15.01 -58.46
N ALA A 88 22.86 15.76 -58.88
CA ALA A 88 22.22 15.58 -60.17
C ALA A 88 23.23 15.69 -61.33
N GLY A 89 23.28 14.65 -62.16
CA GLY A 89 24.15 14.54 -63.32
C GLY A 89 25.58 14.07 -63.01
N ASN A 90 25.93 13.84 -61.74
CA ASN A 90 27.20 13.21 -61.39
C ASN A 90 27.11 11.68 -61.52
N ASP A 91 28.25 11.08 -61.87
CA ASP A 91 28.43 9.64 -61.98
C ASP A 91 29.01 9.06 -60.68
N TYR A 92 28.60 7.84 -60.32
CA TYR A 92 29.07 7.07 -59.16
C TYR A 92 29.42 5.65 -59.60
N LEU A 93 30.59 5.15 -59.19
CA LEU A 93 31.01 3.78 -59.48
C LEU A 93 30.70 2.89 -58.29
N ILE A 94 29.91 1.84 -58.52
CA ILE A 94 29.47 0.90 -57.48
C ILE A 94 30.10 -0.45 -57.79
N GLN A 95 30.92 -0.94 -56.86
CA GLN A 95 31.56 -2.25 -56.87
C GLN A 95 30.78 -3.16 -55.93
N VAL A 96 30.33 -4.33 -56.41
CA VAL A 96 29.67 -5.34 -55.59
C VAL A 96 30.33 -6.69 -55.82
N GLY A 97 30.71 -7.38 -54.75
CA GLY A 97 31.31 -8.72 -54.77
C GLY A 97 30.71 -9.66 -53.73
N ASP A 98 31.23 -10.88 -53.66
CA ASP A 98 30.91 -11.91 -52.65
C ASP A 98 31.89 -11.79 -51.47
N PHE A 99 31.41 -11.95 -50.24
CA PHE A 99 32.26 -12.01 -49.04
C PHE A 99 32.90 -13.39 -48.89
N GLY A 100 34.22 -13.46 -48.73
CA GLY A 100 34.92 -14.71 -48.39
C GLY A 100 34.93 -15.80 -49.48
N GLY A 101 34.45 -15.49 -50.69
CA GLY A 101 34.18 -16.46 -51.75
C GLY A 101 35.40 -17.19 -52.30
N ALA A 102 35.34 -18.53 -52.32
CA ALA A 102 36.24 -19.31 -53.16
C ALA A 102 35.98 -18.97 -54.65
N PRO A 103 37.01 -18.82 -55.50
CA PRO A 103 36.82 -18.46 -56.91
C PRO A 103 35.82 -19.37 -57.63
N GLY A 104 34.72 -18.78 -58.15
CA GLY A 104 33.74 -19.49 -58.98
C GLY A 104 32.34 -19.68 -58.38
N GLN A 105 32.01 -19.04 -57.25
CA GLN A 105 30.61 -18.89 -56.84
C GLN A 105 29.85 -18.06 -57.88
N THR A 106 28.67 -18.50 -58.27
CA THR A 106 27.80 -17.78 -59.22
C THR A 106 26.45 -17.59 -58.58
N GLY A 107 26.01 -16.35 -58.49
CA GLY A 107 24.70 -15.99 -57.96
C GLY A 107 24.11 -14.81 -58.71
N THR A 108 22.99 -14.33 -58.19
CA THR A 108 22.25 -13.18 -58.65
C THR A 108 21.92 -12.32 -57.45
N PHE A 109 21.84 -11.01 -57.65
CA PHE A 109 21.28 -10.02 -56.73
C PHE A 109 20.68 -8.92 -57.60
N ASP A 110 19.78 -8.14 -57.03
CA ASP A 110 19.29 -6.91 -57.66
C ASP A 110 19.97 -5.72 -56.97
N LEU A 111 20.44 -4.74 -57.75
CA LEU A 111 20.95 -3.50 -57.19
C LEU A 111 19.79 -2.51 -57.14
N VAL A 112 19.31 -2.22 -55.94
CA VAL A 112 18.20 -1.31 -55.69
C VAL A 112 18.78 0.02 -55.23
N ILE A 113 18.41 1.10 -55.90
CA ILE A 113 18.80 2.45 -55.52
C ILE A 113 17.51 3.20 -55.23
N THR A 114 17.32 3.55 -53.96
CA THR A 114 16.14 4.23 -53.46
C THR A 114 16.54 5.64 -53.06
N GLN A 115 15.77 6.64 -53.49
CA GLN A 115 15.95 8.00 -53.01
C GLN A 115 15.38 8.08 -51.59
N LEU A 116 16.08 8.76 -50.70
CA LEU A 116 15.59 8.99 -49.34
C LEU A 116 14.90 10.36 -49.26
N GLU A 117 13.84 10.44 -48.49
CA GLU A 117 13.15 11.68 -48.16
C GLU A 117 14.00 12.55 -47.22
N ASP A 118 14.02 13.87 -47.45
CA ASP A 118 14.51 14.83 -46.46
C ASP A 118 13.30 15.33 -45.69
N CYS A 119 13.14 14.90 -44.45
CA CYS A 119 11.92 15.09 -43.68
C CYS A 119 11.66 16.56 -43.24
N THR A 120 12.46 17.52 -43.71
CA THR A 120 12.44 18.91 -43.21
C THR A 120 12.47 20.01 -44.27
N ASP A 121 12.62 19.67 -45.56
CA ASP A 121 12.92 20.65 -46.60
C ASP A 121 11.69 21.13 -47.38
N GLY A 122 10.52 20.54 -47.12
CA GLY A 122 9.24 20.90 -47.73
C GLY A 122 9.09 20.43 -49.18
N LEU A 123 9.91 19.47 -49.62
CA LEU A 123 9.93 18.93 -50.97
C LEU A 123 9.81 17.41 -50.93
N ASP A 124 8.95 16.87 -51.79
CA ASP A 124 8.88 15.43 -52.13
C ASP A 124 10.19 15.03 -52.81
N ASN A 125 11.16 14.59 -52.02
CA ASN A 125 12.48 14.26 -52.51
C ASN A 125 12.36 12.99 -53.33
N ASP A 126 11.77 11.92 -52.80
CA ASP A 126 11.72 10.58 -53.42
C ASP A 126 10.70 10.45 -54.59
N MET A 127 9.85 11.46 -54.76
CA MET A 127 8.83 11.62 -55.81
C MET A 127 7.66 10.63 -55.72
N ASP A 128 7.35 10.11 -54.55
CA ASP A 128 6.20 9.23 -54.32
C ASP A 128 4.86 9.99 -54.17
N GLY A 129 4.94 11.31 -53.94
CA GLY A 129 3.83 12.24 -53.83
C GLY A 129 3.51 12.74 -52.42
N LEU A 130 4.29 12.33 -51.42
CA LEU A 130 4.22 12.80 -50.03
C LEU A 130 5.42 13.73 -49.73
N VAL A 131 5.35 14.49 -48.64
CA VAL A 131 6.38 15.50 -48.30
C VAL A 131 6.65 15.47 -46.81
N ASP A 132 7.91 15.57 -46.41
CA ASP A 132 8.32 15.68 -45.00
C ASP A 132 7.63 14.61 -44.11
N CYS A 133 7.12 14.98 -42.94
CA CYS A 133 6.44 14.07 -42.01
C CYS A 133 5.07 13.54 -42.48
N ASP A 134 4.55 14.01 -43.62
CA ASP A 134 3.41 13.35 -44.27
C ASP A 134 3.86 12.11 -45.07
N ASP A 135 5.18 11.90 -45.21
CA ASP A 135 5.81 10.78 -45.89
C ASP A 135 6.09 9.58 -44.94
N PRO A 136 5.62 8.36 -45.25
CA PRO A 136 5.90 7.16 -44.47
C PRO A 136 7.39 6.84 -44.31
N ASP A 137 8.26 7.30 -45.21
CA ASP A 137 9.70 7.11 -45.09
C ASP A 137 10.32 7.99 -43.98
N CYS A 138 9.55 8.92 -43.40
CA CYS A 138 9.91 9.78 -42.27
C CYS A 138 9.39 9.31 -40.90
N THR A 139 8.80 8.11 -40.80
CA THR A 139 8.13 7.58 -39.57
C THR A 139 9.05 7.46 -38.33
N ASN A 140 10.36 7.66 -38.45
CA ASN A 140 11.29 7.62 -37.31
C ASN A 140 12.34 8.74 -37.42
N ASP A 141 11.98 9.87 -38.03
CA ASP A 141 12.88 11.02 -38.17
C ASP A 141 12.72 11.98 -36.98
N PRO A 142 13.81 12.36 -36.28
CA PRO A 142 13.77 13.29 -35.14
C PRO A 142 13.25 14.69 -35.41
N ALA A 143 12.97 15.02 -36.66
CA ALA A 143 12.33 16.27 -37.02
C ALA A 143 10.79 16.18 -37.07
N CYS A 144 10.22 14.98 -36.97
CA CYS A 144 8.78 14.76 -37.04
C CYS A 144 8.13 14.78 -35.65
N PRO A 145 6.96 15.42 -35.48
CA PRO A 145 6.25 15.39 -34.20
C PRO A 145 5.71 14.00 -33.88
N GLU A 146 5.75 13.64 -32.59
CA GLU A 146 5.15 12.42 -32.07
C GLU A 146 3.63 12.34 -32.28
N ILE A 147 3.12 11.15 -32.63
CA ILE A 147 1.70 10.81 -32.64
C ILE A 147 1.40 10.09 -31.33
N CYS A 148 0.74 10.79 -30.41
CA CYS A 148 0.66 10.41 -29.00
C CYS A 148 -0.20 9.17 -28.65
N ASP A 149 -0.65 8.37 -29.62
CA ASP A 149 -1.58 7.25 -29.40
C ASP A 149 -1.42 6.03 -30.33
N ASP A 150 -0.33 5.96 -31.11
CA ASP A 150 -0.14 4.93 -32.13
C ASP A 150 0.81 3.79 -31.71
N GLY A 151 1.47 3.92 -30.55
CA GLY A 151 2.38 2.93 -29.99
C GLY A 151 3.76 2.87 -30.67
N VAL A 152 4.13 3.91 -31.42
CA VAL A 152 5.39 4.03 -32.16
C VAL A 152 6.11 5.30 -31.71
N ASP A 153 7.44 5.21 -31.58
CA ASP A 153 8.34 6.36 -31.38
C ASP A 153 8.54 7.05 -32.75
N ASN A 154 7.68 8.00 -33.09
CA ASN A 154 7.65 8.62 -34.42
C ASN A 154 8.80 9.61 -34.65
N ASP A 155 9.44 10.10 -33.58
CA ASP A 155 10.58 11.01 -33.64
C ASP A 155 11.93 10.35 -33.25
N ALA A 156 11.91 9.07 -32.88
CA ALA A 156 13.06 8.25 -32.55
C ALA A 156 13.94 8.81 -31.41
N ASP A 157 13.38 9.60 -30.49
CA ASP A 157 14.10 10.11 -29.33
C ASP A 157 14.21 9.08 -28.18
N GLY A 158 13.45 7.97 -28.30
CA GLY A 158 13.40 6.86 -27.36
C GLY A 158 12.21 6.87 -26.40
N ALA A 159 11.33 7.87 -26.48
CA ALA A 159 10.02 7.89 -25.83
C ALA A 159 8.92 7.42 -26.81
N ILE A 160 7.78 6.97 -26.28
CA ILE A 160 6.64 6.49 -27.09
C ILE A 160 5.36 7.08 -26.46
N ASP A 161 4.45 7.57 -27.29
CA ASP A 161 3.12 8.06 -26.91
C ASP A 161 3.20 9.08 -25.74
N CYS A 162 2.39 8.94 -24.70
CA CYS A 162 2.36 9.84 -23.54
C CYS A 162 3.63 9.79 -22.66
N ALA A 163 4.57 8.87 -22.91
CA ALA A 163 5.89 8.94 -22.28
C ALA A 163 6.80 10.01 -22.95
N ASP A 164 6.39 10.50 -24.12
CA ASP A 164 7.06 11.53 -24.91
C ASP A 164 6.78 12.94 -24.39
N SER A 165 7.80 13.80 -24.41
CA SER A 165 7.73 15.15 -23.82
C SER A 165 6.96 16.15 -24.69
N GLU A 166 6.84 15.85 -25.98
CA GLU A 166 6.13 16.60 -27.00
C GLU A 166 4.62 16.33 -26.88
N CYS A 167 4.24 15.19 -26.30
CA CYS A 167 2.86 14.75 -26.05
C CYS A 167 2.22 15.29 -24.77
N VAL A 168 2.97 15.96 -23.89
CA VAL A 168 2.49 16.47 -22.57
C VAL A 168 1.27 17.43 -22.68
N ALA A 169 1.04 18.01 -23.86
CA ALA A 169 -0.09 18.91 -24.10
C ALA A 169 -1.15 18.36 -25.07
N ASP A 170 -1.04 17.09 -25.49
CA ASP A 170 -2.06 16.46 -26.33
C ASP A 170 -3.25 16.03 -25.45
N PRO A 171 -4.51 16.31 -25.81
CA PRO A 171 -5.69 15.89 -25.05
C PRO A 171 -5.78 14.38 -24.75
N ILE A 172 -5.07 13.52 -25.50
CA ILE A 172 -5.01 12.08 -25.20
C ILE A 172 -4.06 11.75 -24.04
N CYS A 173 -3.12 12.65 -23.75
CA CYS A 173 -2.13 12.55 -22.66
C CYS A 173 -2.33 13.62 -21.57
N ILE A 174 -3.25 14.56 -21.79
CA ILE A 174 -3.79 15.45 -20.76
C ILE A 174 -5.00 14.73 -20.16
N GLU A 175 -4.81 14.20 -18.97
CA GLU A 175 -5.85 13.69 -18.07
C GLU A 175 -6.97 14.74 -17.89
N GLU A 176 -8.06 14.67 -18.67
CA GLU A 176 -9.35 15.26 -18.27
C GLU A 176 -9.97 14.30 -17.24
N GLY A 177 -9.48 14.41 -16.00
CA GLY A 177 -9.63 13.41 -14.94
C GLY A 177 -11.05 13.01 -14.55
N GLU A 178 -11.11 12.00 -13.68
CA GLU A 178 -12.29 11.36 -13.14
C GLU A 178 -13.40 12.36 -12.70
N ILE A 179 -14.53 12.31 -13.41
CA ILE A 179 -15.67 13.23 -13.18
C ILE A 179 -16.58 12.70 -12.06
N GLU A 180 -16.50 11.40 -11.72
CA GLU A 180 -17.49 10.70 -10.90
C GLU A 180 -16.84 9.82 -9.80
N CYS A 181 -16.11 10.49 -8.90
CA CYS A 181 -15.27 9.95 -7.79
C CYS A 181 -15.95 9.12 -6.67
N GLY A 182 -16.95 8.31 -6.96
CA GLY A 182 -17.56 7.42 -5.95
C GLY A 182 -18.61 6.47 -6.50
N ASP A 183 -18.49 6.11 -7.77
CA ASP A 183 -19.37 5.16 -8.44
C ASP A 183 -18.73 3.79 -8.70
N GLY A 184 -17.46 3.62 -8.31
CA GLY A 184 -16.70 2.37 -8.40
C GLY A 184 -16.26 2.04 -9.82
N LEU A 185 -16.18 3.04 -10.70
CA LEU A 185 -15.80 2.89 -12.10
C LEU A 185 -14.61 3.78 -12.43
N ASP A 186 -13.68 3.22 -13.20
CA ASP A 186 -12.58 3.93 -13.82
C ASP A 186 -13.14 4.76 -14.99
N ASN A 187 -13.44 6.03 -14.72
CA ASN A 187 -14.24 6.87 -15.61
C ASN A 187 -13.39 7.64 -16.64
N ASP A 188 -12.07 7.72 -16.43
CA ASP A 188 -11.10 8.28 -17.38
C ASP A 188 -10.18 7.20 -18.01
N GLY A 189 -10.18 5.99 -17.47
CA GLY A 189 -9.60 4.79 -18.09
C GLY A 189 -8.13 4.56 -17.73
N ASP A 190 -7.63 5.18 -16.67
CA ASP A 190 -6.22 5.11 -16.26
C ASP A 190 -5.90 3.86 -15.40
N GLY A 191 -6.94 3.10 -15.04
CA GLY A 191 -6.87 1.88 -14.25
C GLY A 191 -7.00 2.09 -12.74
N LEU A 192 -7.16 3.33 -12.28
CA LEU A 192 -7.50 3.72 -10.93
C LEU A 192 -9.01 4.00 -10.85
N VAL A 193 -9.58 3.96 -9.65
CA VAL A 193 -11.02 4.13 -9.43
C VAL A 193 -11.28 5.01 -8.23
N ASP A 194 -12.24 5.93 -8.34
CA ASP A 194 -12.71 6.79 -7.28
C ASP A 194 -11.58 7.48 -6.50
N CYS A 195 -11.37 7.15 -5.22
CA CYS A 195 -10.40 7.84 -4.37
C CYS A 195 -8.99 7.29 -4.47
N ASP A 196 -8.80 6.19 -5.20
CA ASP A 196 -7.47 5.73 -5.60
C ASP A 196 -6.97 6.51 -6.84
N ASP A 197 -7.84 7.32 -7.47
CA ASP A 197 -7.56 8.14 -8.64
C ASP A 197 -7.08 9.55 -8.27
N PRO A 198 -5.89 9.99 -8.73
CA PRO A 198 -5.36 11.34 -8.49
C PRO A 198 -6.25 12.47 -9.04
N GLY A 199 -7.08 12.20 -10.05
CA GLY A 199 -8.12 13.08 -10.58
C GLY A 199 -9.22 13.42 -9.56
N CYS A 200 -9.38 12.61 -8.52
CA CYS A 200 -10.38 12.78 -7.46
C CYS A 200 -9.88 13.45 -6.18
N ASP A 201 -8.60 13.86 -6.16
CA ASP A 201 -7.98 14.57 -5.04
C ASP A 201 -8.76 15.84 -4.63
N GLY A 202 -9.18 15.88 -3.37
CA GLY A 202 -9.89 17.03 -2.79
C GLY A 202 -11.37 17.15 -3.16
N THR A 203 -11.96 16.14 -3.82
CA THR A 203 -13.42 16.07 -3.99
C THR A 203 -14.10 15.71 -2.66
N LEU A 204 -15.34 16.20 -2.46
CA LEU A 204 -16.12 15.94 -1.24
C LEU A 204 -16.51 14.46 -1.07
N VAL A 205 -16.31 13.64 -2.11
CA VAL A 205 -16.61 12.20 -2.10
C VAL A 205 -15.43 11.41 -1.53
N CYS A 206 -14.20 11.91 -1.73
CA CYS A 206 -12.98 11.38 -1.13
C CYS A 206 -12.64 11.98 0.24
N VAL A 207 -13.56 12.76 0.81
CA VAL A 207 -13.58 12.96 2.26
C VAL A 207 -14.36 11.80 2.85
N PRO A 208 -13.79 11.01 3.78
CA PRO A 208 -14.50 9.89 4.38
C PRO A 208 -15.86 10.32 4.92
N VAL A 209 -16.93 9.69 4.44
CA VAL A 209 -18.31 10.07 4.76
C VAL A 209 -18.67 9.55 6.13
N TYR A 210 -18.47 10.39 7.15
CA TYR A 210 -18.91 10.10 8.51
C TYR A 210 -20.44 10.05 8.61
N SER A 211 -20.98 8.90 9.00
CA SER A 211 -22.42 8.64 9.11
C SER A 211 -22.88 8.37 10.54
N GLY A 212 -22.01 8.60 11.53
CA GLY A 212 -22.31 8.50 12.96
C GLY A 212 -21.68 7.28 13.63
N GLU A 213 -20.59 6.78 13.08
CA GLU A 213 -19.81 5.66 13.61
C GLU A 213 -19.19 6.01 14.97
N SER A 214 -19.15 5.03 15.87
CA SER A 214 -18.56 5.19 17.21
C SER A 214 -17.05 4.99 17.23
N MET A 215 -16.50 4.34 16.22
CA MET A 215 -15.07 4.09 16.07
C MET A 215 -14.60 4.58 14.70
N LEU A 216 -13.50 5.32 14.68
CA LEU A 216 -12.77 5.70 13.47
C LEU A 216 -11.46 4.93 13.47
N ILE A 217 -11.18 4.19 12.40
CA ILE A 217 -9.90 3.54 12.15
C ILE A 217 -9.19 4.33 11.05
N ILE A 218 -8.02 4.85 11.36
CA ILE A 218 -7.11 5.57 10.47
C ILE A 218 -5.98 4.61 10.15
N ASN A 219 -6.09 3.93 9.03
CA ASN A 219 -5.19 2.86 8.61
C ASN A 219 -4.10 3.42 7.69
N GLN A 220 -3.02 3.93 8.31
CA GLN A 220 -1.89 4.52 7.58
C GLN A 220 -0.92 3.46 7.05
N ASP A 221 -0.92 2.29 7.69
CA ASP A 221 -0.18 1.07 7.31
C ASP A 221 -0.40 0.63 5.85
N ALA A 222 -1.55 0.96 5.25
CA ALA A 222 -1.89 0.56 3.88
C ALA A 222 -1.66 1.65 2.81
N ILE A 223 -1.06 2.80 3.16
CA ILE A 223 -0.90 3.95 2.24
C ILE A 223 0.29 3.79 1.30
N ASP A 224 1.39 3.15 1.72
CA ASP A 224 2.65 3.17 0.97
C ASP A 224 2.80 2.04 -0.08
N GLY A 225 1.76 1.22 -0.25
CA GLY A 225 1.71 0.12 -1.22
C GLY A 225 2.51 -1.13 -0.81
N ASP A 226 3.12 -1.15 0.37
CA ASP A 226 3.64 -2.38 0.96
C ASP A 226 2.50 -3.04 1.74
N GLN A 227 1.85 -4.01 1.11
CA GLN A 227 1.00 -4.94 1.86
C GLN A 227 1.91 -5.81 2.70
N GLY A 228 2.22 -5.30 3.89
CA GLY A 228 2.50 -6.15 5.00
C GLY A 228 1.55 -7.36 5.02
N ALA A 229 2.08 -8.52 5.41
CA ALA A 229 1.24 -9.70 5.63
C ALA A 229 0.20 -9.50 6.75
N ILE A 230 0.40 -8.50 7.61
CA ILE A 230 -0.46 -8.13 8.72
C ILE A 230 -1.15 -6.79 8.43
N LEU A 231 -2.43 -6.84 8.08
CA LEU A 231 -3.23 -5.64 7.85
C LEU A 231 -3.85 -5.17 9.17
N ASP A 232 -3.22 -4.18 9.81
CA ASP A 232 -3.59 -3.80 11.19
C ASP A 232 -4.99 -3.16 11.27
N GLY A 233 -5.27 -2.20 10.39
CA GLY A 233 -6.60 -1.58 10.29
C GLY A 233 -7.73 -2.59 10.01
N ASP A 234 -7.51 -3.54 9.09
CA ASP A 234 -8.46 -4.61 8.78
C ASP A 234 -8.72 -5.53 9.98
N ALA A 235 -7.68 -5.81 10.78
CA ALA A 235 -7.80 -6.64 11.96
C ALA A 235 -8.64 -5.95 13.05
N TRP A 236 -8.41 -4.65 13.27
CA TRP A 236 -9.24 -3.81 14.13
C TRP A 236 -10.68 -3.75 13.64
N GLU A 237 -10.90 -3.50 12.36
CA GLU A 237 -12.24 -3.45 11.76
C GLU A 237 -12.97 -4.79 11.93
N THR A 238 -12.28 -5.91 11.68
CA THR A 238 -12.85 -7.26 11.83
C THR A 238 -13.27 -7.51 13.28
N ALA A 239 -12.40 -7.23 14.24
CA ALA A 239 -12.69 -7.46 15.66
C ALA A 239 -13.83 -6.55 16.16
N ALA A 240 -13.83 -5.28 15.75
CA ALA A 240 -14.87 -4.32 16.04
C ALA A 240 -16.23 -4.74 15.46
N ASN A 241 -16.27 -5.19 14.21
CA ASN A 241 -17.47 -5.72 13.57
C ASN A 241 -17.98 -6.99 14.27
N ASN A 242 -17.09 -7.89 14.69
CA ASN A 242 -17.45 -9.07 15.48
C ASN A 242 -18.06 -8.70 16.84
N ALA A 243 -17.58 -7.61 17.45
CA ALA A 243 -18.13 -7.04 18.69
C ALA A 243 -19.39 -6.18 18.46
N GLY A 244 -19.81 -5.94 17.20
CA GLY A 244 -20.98 -5.13 16.86
C GLY A 244 -20.77 -3.62 17.01
N VAL A 245 -19.52 -3.15 16.98
CA VAL A 245 -19.14 -1.74 17.00
C VAL A 245 -19.34 -1.14 15.60
N SER A 246 -19.90 0.07 15.51
CA SER A 246 -19.96 0.79 14.24
C SER A 246 -18.62 1.47 13.96
N VAL A 247 -18.06 1.16 12.78
CA VAL A 247 -16.70 1.53 12.38
C VAL A 247 -16.75 2.34 11.09
N LEU A 248 -16.00 3.44 11.06
CA LEU A 248 -15.55 4.10 9.84
C LEU A 248 -14.07 3.74 9.65
N HIS A 249 -13.76 2.97 8.63
CA HIS A 249 -12.39 2.62 8.25
C HIS A 249 -11.94 3.55 7.12
N VAL A 250 -10.81 4.23 7.33
CA VAL A 250 -10.18 5.13 6.37
C VAL A 250 -8.73 4.69 6.16
N THR A 251 -8.34 4.45 4.92
CA THR A 251 -6.94 4.18 4.54
C THR A 251 -6.29 5.47 4.08
N ASP A 252 -5.88 6.31 5.04
CA ASP A 252 -5.30 7.63 4.81
C ASP A 252 -4.70 8.18 6.11
N THR A 253 -4.06 9.34 6.03
CA THR A 253 -3.43 10.06 7.14
C THR A 253 -4.43 10.71 8.08
N VAL A 254 -3.99 11.02 9.31
CA VAL A 254 -4.79 11.77 10.29
C VAL A 254 -5.25 13.13 9.74
N THR A 255 -4.46 13.74 8.85
CA THR A 255 -4.77 15.01 8.20
C THR A 255 -6.11 15.00 7.45
N THR A 256 -6.49 13.90 6.80
CA THR A 256 -7.70 13.87 5.96
C THR A 256 -8.98 13.68 6.77
N VAL A 257 -8.86 13.16 7.98
CA VAL A 257 -9.96 12.94 8.93
C VAL A 257 -10.07 14.02 10.02
N LEU A 258 -9.25 15.08 9.98
CA LEU A 258 -9.28 16.17 10.98
C LEU A 258 -10.69 16.69 11.33
N PRO A 259 -11.63 16.88 10.39
CA PRO A 259 -12.99 17.30 10.73
C PRO A 259 -13.76 16.28 11.59
N ILE A 260 -13.53 14.99 11.35
CA ILE A 260 -14.23 13.86 11.97
C ILE A 260 -13.83 13.68 13.43
N LEU A 261 -12.58 13.98 13.80
CA LEU A 261 -12.06 13.82 15.16
C LEU A 261 -12.87 14.58 16.22
N SER A 262 -13.61 15.62 15.81
CA SER A 262 -14.44 16.44 16.68
C SER A 262 -15.92 16.04 16.73
N GLU A 263 -16.32 15.02 15.97
CA GLU A 263 -17.71 14.62 15.85
C GLU A 263 -18.25 14.04 17.18
N PRO A 264 -19.49 14.36 17.57
CA PRO A 264 -20.00 14.05 18.90
C PRO A 264 -20.34 12.56 19.08
N ALA A 265 -20.61 11.82 18.00
CA ALA A 265 -20.96 10.40 18.05
C ALA A 265 -19.73 9.48 17.98
N LEU A 266 -18.55 10.02 17.66
CA LEU A 266 -17.29 9.29 17.67
C LEU A 266 -16.81 9.11 19.11
N ASP A 267 -16.45 7.91 19.53
CA ASP A 267 -15.97 7.64 20.89
C ASP A 267 -14.49 7.19 20.89
N VAL A 268 -14.08 6.40 19.89
CA VAL A 268 -12.71 5.88 19.76
C VAL A 268 -12.10 6.28 18.42
N ILE A 269 -10.84 6.68 18.46
CA ILE A 269 -9.99 6.86 17.29
C ILE A 269 -8.85 5.85 17.38
N VAL A 270 -8.73 4.98 16.38
CA VAL A 270 -7.63 4.02 16.22
C VAL A 270 -6.72 4.56 15.13
N VAL A 271 -5.43 4.70 15.42
CA VAL A 271 -4.39 5.13 14.48
C VAL A 271 -3.45 3.95 14.28
N CYS A 272 -3.46 3.38 13.07
CA CYS A 272 -2.59 2.28 12.69
C CYS A 272 -1.47 2.81 11.80
N THR A 273 -0.28 2.95 12.36
CA THR A 273 0.88 3.54 11.67
C THR A 273 1.73 2.52 10.91
N GLY A 274 1.44 1.22 11.04
CA GLY A 274 2.31 0.17 10.51
C GLY A 274 3.63 0.05 11.26
N THR A 275 4.55 -0.77 10.76
CA THR A 275 5.89 -0.96 11.32
C THR A 275 7.00 -0.70 10.29
N PHE A 276 8.20 -0.33 10.75
CA PHE A 276 9.35 -0.13 9.86
C PHE A 276 9.58 -1.40 8.99
N PRO A 277 9.86 -1.26 7.68
CA PRO A 277 10.23 -0.04 6.96
C PRO A 277 9.06 0.76 6.37
N SER A 278 7.83 0.30 6.59
CA SER A 278 6.63 0.74 5.87
C SER A 278 5.70 1.58 6.79
N ASP A 279 6.27 2.10 7.87
CA ASP A 279 5.52 2.89 8.85
C ASP A 279 5.28 4.33 8.40
N ASP A 280 4.03 4.79 8.52
CA ASP A 280 3.70 6.21 8.41
C ASP A 280 3.75 6.88 9.78
N ARG A 281 4.41 8.03 9.87
CA ARG A 281 4.65 8.71 11.15
C ARG A 281 3.81 9.99 11.25
N PRO A 282 2.84 10.07 12.19
CA PRO A 282 2.08 11.28 12.39
C PRO A 282 2.97 12.48 12.69
N THR A 283 2.66 13.59 12.01
CA THR A 283 3.32 14.86 12.21
C THR A 283 2.96 15.46 13.57
N ALA A 284 3.76 16.43 14.04
CA ALA A 284 3.44 17.17 15.26
C ALA A 284 2.01 17.77 15.22
N THR A 285 1.55 18.24 14.05
CA THR A 285 0.20 18.82 13.91
C THR A 285 -0.90 17.78 14.12
N GLU A 286 -0.71 16.57 13.61
CA GLU A 286 -1.66 15.47 13.77
C GLU A 286 -1.71 14.97 15.20
N LEU A 287 -0.55 14.85 15.86
CA LEU A 287 -0.45 14.51 17.27
C LEU A 287 -1.13 15.56 18.18
N GLU A 288 -0.99 16.85 17.87
CA GLU A 288 -1.73 17.91 18.58
C GLU A 288 -3.25 17.79 18.38
N ALA A 289 -3.70 17.34 17.21
CA ALA A 289 -5.13 17.11 16.95
C ALA A 289 -5.66 15.90 17.73
N LEU A 290 -4.89 14.80 17.79
CA LEU A 290 -5.22 13.61 18.59
C LEU A 290 -5.25 13.92 20.08
N ALA A 291 -4.28 14.69 20.60
CA ALA A 291 -4.28 15.15 21.99
C ALA A 291 -5.49 16.04 22.31
N ALA A 292 -5.90 16.90 21.37
CA ALA A 292 -7.11 17.70 21.53
C ALA A 292 -8.40 16.86 21.53
N ALA A 293 -8.47 15.83 20.68
CA ALA A 293 -9.59 14.88 20.67
C ALA A 293 -9.64 14.08 21.99
N GLN A 294 -8.50 13.61 22.48
CA GLN A 294 -8.38 12.93 23.76
C GLN A 294 -8.90 13.81 24.90
N ALA A 295 -8.44 15.07 24.97
CA ALA A 295 -8.87 16.03 25.97
C ALA A 295 -10.38 16.37 25.87
N ALA A 296 -11.00 16.19 24.70
CA ALA A 296 -12.43 16.34 24.48
C ALA A 296 -13.24 15.10 24.90
N GLY A 297 -12.59 14.04 25.38
CA GLY A 297 -13.22 12.82 25.88
C GLY A 297 -13.19 11.64 24.91
N LYS A 298 -12.49 11.75 23.77
CA LYS A 298 -12.31 10.62 22.85
C LYS A 298 -11.21 9.70 23.38
N SER A 299 -11.42 8.40 23.29
CA SER A 299 -10.36 7.44 23.61
C SER A 299 -9.51 7.19 22.36
N ILE A 300 -8.20 7.03 22.53
CA ILE A 300 -7.25 6.89 21.43
C ILE A 300 -6.56 5.53 21.52
N VAL A 301 -6.49 4.82 20.42
CA VAL A 301 -5.61 3.67 20.24
C VAL A 301 -4.56 4.07 19.23
N PHE A 302 -3.29 3.85 19.56
CA PHE A 302 -2.17 4.08 18.68
C PHE A 302 -1.41 2.77 18.54
N THR A 303 -1.36 2.21 17.34
CA THR A 303 -0.83 0.89 17.02
C THR A 303 0.07 0.94 15.79
N GLY A 304 1.03 0.01 15.70
CA GLY A 304 2.17 0.10 14.77
C GLY A 304 3.32 0.94 15.35
N GLY A 305 4.57 0.58 15.04
CA GLY A 305 5.79 1.12 15.66
C GLY A 305 6.73 1.80 14.65
N ASP A 306 7.08 3.07 14.84
CA ASP A 306 8.40 3.50 15.35
C ASP A 306 8.31 4.83 16.16
N HIS A 307 7.09 5.12 16.63
CA HIS A 307 6.74 6.43 17.16
C HIS A 307 7.52 6.82 18.43
N TRP A 308 7.85 5.85 19.32
CA TRP A 308 8.34 6.17 20.67
C TRP A 308 9.86 6.12 20.78
N GLY A 309 10.53 5.14 20.18
CA GLY A 309 11.95 4.87 20.41
C GLY A 309 12.93 5.42 19.37
N PHE A 310 12.52 5.55 18.11
CA PHE A 310 13.43 5.83 17.00
C PHE A 310 13.45 7.31 16.57
N LEU A 311 12.36 7.82 15.98
CA LEU A 311 12.25 9.19 15.43
C LEU A 311 11.07 9.97 16.05
N HIS A 312 10.89 9.80 17.35
CA HIS A 312 9.82 10.44 18.11
C HIS A 312 9.75 11.96 17.92
N VAL A 313 8.58 12.44 17.55
CA VAL A 313 8.27 13.87 17.40
C VAL A 313 7.54 14.34 18.64
N ALA A 314 8.25 15.09 19.49
CA ALA A 314 7.68 15.61 20.73
C ALA A 314 6.43 16.47 20.49
N SER A 315 5.37 16.20 21.23
CA SER A 315 4.03 16.79 21.06
C SER A 315 3.27 16.89 22.39
N SER A 316 2.07 17.47 22.37
CA SER A 316 1.17 17.38 23.53
C SER A 316 0.58 15.98 23.75
N PHE A 317 0.64 15.08 22.77
CA PHE A 317 0.18 13.70 22.90
C PHE A 317 1.05 12.89 23.86
N ASP A 318 2.35 13.20 23.96
CA ASP A 318 3.30 12.58 24.90
C ASP A 318 2.88 12.77 26.37
N LEU A 319 1.97 13.71 26.67
CA LEU A 319 1.47 13.91 28.03
C LEU A 319 0.31 12.97 28.38
N VAL A 320 -0.24 12.26 27.39
CA VAL A 320 -1.47 11.45 27.51
C VAL A 320 -1.32 10.02 26.98
N ASP A 321 -0.26 9.70 26.23
CA ASP A 321 -0.01 8.37 25.67
C ASP A 321 0.31 7.31 26.75
N GLY A 322 0.75 7.76 27.93
CA GLY A 322 1.12 6.92 29.06
C GLY A 322 2.40 6.13 28.86
N VAL A 323 3.22 6.50 27.88
CA VAL A 323 4.55 5.91 27.67
C VAL A 323 5.60 6.80 28.34
N ALA A 324 6.35 6.23 29.28
CA ALA A 324 7.37 6.98 29.99
C ALA A 324 8.45 7.51 29.05
N ALA A 325 8.92 8.74 29.31
CA ALA A 325 10.00 9.35 28.55
C ALA A 325 11.24 8.43 28.45
N GLY A 326 11.72 8.23 27.22
CA GLY A 326 12.91 7.41 26.94
C GLY A 326 12.61 5.95 26.64
N ALA A 327 11.48 5.66 25.96
CA ALA A 327 11.28 4.41 25.24
C ALA A 327 12.53 4.09 24.40
N ALA A 328 12.92 2.81 24.39
CA ALA A 328 14.08 2.37 23.64
C ALA A 328 13.63 1.75 22.32
N ASP A 329 14.27 2.17 21.24
CA ASP A 329 14.14 1.55 19.93
C ASP A 329 14.38 0.02 20.01
N GLY A 330 13.53 -0.71 19.29
CA GLY A 330 13.41 -2.16 19.31
C GLY A 330 14.56 -2.93 18.67
N ASN A 331 14.42 -4.26 18.58
CA ASN A 331 15.38 -5.14 17.88
C ASN A 331 14.77 -6.43 17.32
N ASP A 332 13.49 -6.41 16.95
CA ASP A 332 12.75 -7.46 16.22
C ASP A 332 12.65 -8.82 16.92
N ALA A 333 12.97 -8.86 18.22
CA ALA A 333 13.03 -10.13 18.96
C ALA A 333 11.64 -10.67 19.39
N VAL A 334 10.59 -9.85 19.29
CA VAL A 334 9.25 -10.19 19.80
C VAL A 334 8.54 -11.11 18.81
N VAL A 335 8.36 -12.38 19.18
CA VAL A 335 7.63 -13.39 18.40
C VAL A 335 6.55 -14.11 19.22
N SER A 336 6.53 -13.85 20.53
CA SER A 336 5.49 -14.30 21.44
C SER A 336 5.28 -13.26 22.54
N LEU A 337 4.04 -13.18 23.03
CA LEU A 337 3.56 -12.18 23.96
C LEU A 337 3.05 -12.85 25.23
N ASP A 338 3.44 -12.26 26.36
CA ASP A 338 2.81 -12.50 27.66
C ASP A 338 2.04 -11.26 28.07
N GLY A 339 0.78 -11.48 28.43
CA GLY A 339 -0.09 -10.48 29.00
C GLY A 339 0.24 -10.22 30.47
N PHE A 340 -0.04 -9.00 30.90
CA PHE A 340 0.18 -8.53 32.27
C PHE A 340 -1.14 -8.10 32.91
N ASP A 341 -1.17 -8.14 34.24
CA ASP A 341 -2.15 -7.39 35.01
C ASP A 341 -1.73 -5.91 34.96
N THR A 342 -2.54 -5.09 34.29
CA THR A 342 -2.26 -3.65 34.12
C THR A 342 -2.42 -2.87 35.42
N GLY A 343 -3.19 -3.39 36.38
CA GLY A 343 -3.63 -2.66 37.56
C GLY A 343 -4.70 -1.59 37.26
N LEU A 344 -5.24 -1.52 36.04
CA LEU A 344 -6.23 -0.54 35.58
C LEU A 344 -7.60 -1.19 35.35
N GLY A 345 -8.39 -1.32 36.43
CA GLY A 345 -9.78 -1.78 36.34
C GLY A 345 -9.92 -3.18 35.71
N LEU A 346 -10.67 -3.26 34.60
CA LEU A 346 -11.06 -4.51 33.92
C LEU A 346 -10.06 -4.99 32.86
N ALA A 347 -9.00 -4.21 32.63
CA ALA A 347 -7.97 -4.52 31.65
C ALA A 347 -6.91 -5.48 32.23
N ASP A 348 -7.31 -6.71 32.54
CA ASP A 348 -6.38 -7.78 32.93
C ASP A 348 -6.10 -8.68 31.71
N PHE A 349 -4.83 -8.84 31.36
CA PHE A 349 -4.36 -9.70 30.29
C PHE A 349 -3.51 -10.88 30.81
N SER A 350 -3.37 -11.03 32.12
CA SER A 350 -2.45 -12.00 32.76
C SER A 350 -2.78 -13.47 32.48
N ASP A 351 -3.97 -13.77 31.95
CA ASP A 351 -4.36 -15.11 31.49
C ASP A 351 -3.92 -15.42 30.05
N LEU A 352 -3.54 -14.43 29.27
CA LEU A 352 -3.02 -14.58 27.91
C LEU A 352 -1.50 -14.72 27.97
N GLN A 353 -1.01 -15.95 27.89
CA GLN A 353 0.43 -16.27 27.96
C GLN A 353 0.84 -17.08 26.75
N ASP A 354 2.11 -17.00 26.36
CA ASP A 354 2.67 -17.70 25.20
C ASP A 354 1.90 -17.41 23.89
N ILE A 355 1.32 -16.21 23.75
CA ILE A 355 0.53 -15.85 22.57
C ILE A 355 1.48 -15.61 21.41
N LEU A 356 1.31 -16.33 20.30
CA LEU A 356 2.13 -16.10 19.10
C LEU A 356 1.92 -14.67 18.60
N TYR A 357 3.00 -13.96 18.32
CA TYR A 357 2.98 -12.71 17.57
C TYR A 357 3.57 -12.94 16.18
N THR A 358 2.75 -12.74 15.16
CA THR A 358 3.18 -12.80 13.77
C THR A 358 3.65 -11.41 13.37
N GLN A 359 4.93 -11.31 13.07
CA GLN A 359 5.53 -10.09 12.53
C GLN A 359 5.14 -9.91 11.08
N ASP A 360 5.04 -8.66 10.66
CA ASP A 360 4.79 -8.29 9.28
C ASP A 360 5.96 -8.67 8.38
N GLN A 361 7.16 -8.29 8.82
CA GLN A 361 8.42 -8.75 8.25
C GLN A 361 9.24 -9.47 9.31
N ALA A 362 9.31 -10.80 9.18
CA ALA A 362 10.03 -11.65 10.13
C ALA A 362 11.49 -11.20 10.33
N GLY A 363 11.79 -10.74 11.55
CA GLY A 363 13.09 -10.21 11.96
C GLY A 363 13.38 -8.79 11.50
N ASN A 364 12.34 -8.00 11.20
CA ASN A 364 12.42 -6.59 10.82
C ASN A 364 11.23 -5.74 11.32
N ASP A 365 10.35 -6.26 12.19
CA ASP A 365 9.35 -5.45 12.91
C ASP A 365 10.02 -4.79 14.13
N TRP A 366 10.41 -3.52 14.01
CA TRP A 366 11.14 -2.75 15.03
C TRP A 366 10.25 -2.36 16.22
N THR A 367 9.87 -3.35 17.03
CA THR A 367 8.98 -3.15 18.18
C THR A 367 9.64 -2.36 19.32
N ASP A 368 9.19 -1.12 19.53
CA ASP A 368 9.66 -0.25 20.62
C ASP A 368 9.51 -0.89 22.02
N GLN A 369 10.48 -0.65 22.88
CA GLN A 369 10.49 -1.14 24.26
C GLN A 369 9.87 -0.08 25.18
N LEU A 370 8.58 -0.21 25.43
CA LEU A 370 7.80 0.74 26.22
C LEU A 370 7.95 0.49 27.74
N GLN A 371 7.76 1.58 28.48
CA GLN A 371 7.54 1.55 29.93
C GLN A 371 6.28 2.35 30.23
N ALA A 372 5.44 1.84 31.14
CA ALA A 372 4.28 2.60 31.59
C ALA A 372 4.74 3.84 32.36
N ALA A 373 4.20 4.98 31.98
CA ALA A 373 4.47 6.26 32.61
C ALA A 373 3.95 6.32 34.04
N THR A 374 4.60 7.14 34.84
CA THR A 374 4.05 7.56 36.13
C THR A 374 3.32 8.88 35.99
N SER A 375 2.32 9.12 36.86
CA SER A 375 1.61 10.41 36.90
C SER A 375 2.50 11.63 37.24
N ALA A 376 3.79 11.40 37.52
CA ALA A 376 4.79 12.44 37.75
C ALA A 376 5.55 12.81 36.47
N GLU A 377 5.58 11.92 35.49
CA GLU A 377 6.17 12.11 34.16
C GLU A 377 5.12 12.74 33.25
N ASP A 378 3.91 12.18 33.22
CA ASP A 378 2.86 12.58 32.29
C ASP A 378 1.66 13.14 33.03
N THR A 379 1.44 14.45 32.89
CA THR A 379 0.41 15.15 33.65
C THR A 379 -1.00 14.96 33.11
N GLY A 380 -1.15 14.39 31.92
CA GLY A 380 -2.42 14.15 31.25
C GLY A 380 -3.09 12.83 31.63
N ILE A 381 -2.43 11.99 32.45
CA ILE A 381 -2.94 10.68 32.87
C ILE A 381 -3.07 10.57 34.39
N VAL A 382 -3.98 9.70 34.84
CA VAL A 382 -4.16 9.33 36.26
C VAL A 382 -3.25 8.17 36.64
N ALA A 383 -3.19 7.17 35.76
CA ALA A 383 -2.41 5.96 35.93
C ALA A 383 -2.12 5.33 34.55
N ALA A 384 -1.04 4.58 34.46
CA ALA A 384 -0.71 3.77 33.30
C ALA A 384 -0.23 2.37 33.74
N GLY A 385 -0.48 1.37 32.90
CA GLY A 385 -0.24 -0.04 33.16
C GLY A 385 0.27 -0.78 31.93
N LYS A 386 1.06 -1.83 32.15
CA LYS A 386 1.56 -2.69 31.05
C LYS A 386 0.48 -3.71 30.72
N ALA A 387 0.14 -3.88 29.45
CA ALA A 387 -0.81 -4.91 29.02
C ALA A 387 -0.11 -6.11 28.38
N PHE A 388 0.88 -5.90 27.51
CA PHE A 388 1.65 -6.96 26.87
C PHE A 388 3.14 -6.67 26.88
N GLY A 389 3.94 -7.73 26.88
CA GLY A 389 5.39 -7.69 26.71
C GLY A 389 5.90 -8.96 26.03
N PRO A 390 7.20 -9.01 25.69
CA PRO A 390 7.82 -10.23 25.18
C PRO A 390 7.70 -11.37 26.20
N ASP A 391 7.39 -12.55 25.69
CA ASP A 391 7.44 -13.82 26.42
C ASP A 391 8.79 -14.02 27.13
N ASP A 392 8.73 -14.53 28.37
CA ASP A 392 9.87 -14.76 29.26
C ASP A 392 10.99 -15.64 28.66
N ALA A 393 10.68 -16.43 27.62
CA ALA A 393 11.61 -17.25 26.87
C ALA A 393 12.75 -16.44 26.19
N LEU A 394 12.57 -15.12 26.01
CA LEU A 394 13.54 -14.25 25.33
C LEU A 394 14.73 -13.81 26.21
N ALA A 395 14.76 -14.13 27.51
CA ALA A 395 15.88 -13.85 28.43
C ALA A 395 16.35 -12.37 28.47
N GLN A 396 15.45 -11.42 28.16
CA GLN A 396 15.66 -9.98 28.22
C GLN A 396 14.91 -9.36 29.43
N PRO A 397 15.22 -8.11 29.84
CA PRO A 397 14.35 -7.39 30.77
C PRO A 397 12.92 -7.30 30.20
N LEU A 398 11.90 -7.60 31.02
CA LEU A 398 10.49 -7.51 30.64
C LEU A 398 10.07 -6.03 30.48
N TYR A 399 10.14 -5.54 29.24
CA TYR A 399 9.54 -4.29 28.80
C TYR A 399 8.09 -4.51 28.37
N ALA A 400 7.35 -3.43 28.14
CA ALA A 400 6.02 -3.53 27.54
C ALA A 400 6.12 -3.27 26.03
N VAL A 401 5.30 -3.95 25.25
CA VAL A 401 4.97 -3.56 23.86
C VAL A 401 3.57 -2.94 23.77
N THR A 402 2.82 -3.01 24.87
CA THR A 402 1.51 -2.35 24.97
C THR A 402 1.35 -1.72 26.35
N VAL A 403 0.97 -0.46 26.36
CA VAL A 403 0.68 0.32 27.57
C VAL A 403 -0.73 0.89 27.48
N LEU A 404 -1.45 0.81 28.59
CA LEU A 404 -2.79 1.40 28.78
C LEU A 404 -2.66 2.58 29.73
N ALA A 405 -3.38 3.68 29.46
CA ALA A 405 -3.33 4.91 30.23
C ALA A 405 -4.71 5.50 30.48
N GLU A 406 -5.04 5.75 31.75
CA GLU A 406 -6.28 6.41 32.15
C GLU A 406 -6.14 7.93 32.01
N GLY A 407 -6.98 8.55 31.19
CA GLY A 407 -6.95 10.01 30.99
C GLY A 407 -7.31 10.78 32.26
N ALA A 408 -6.53 11.81 32.62
CA ALA A 408 -6.83 12.69 33.75
C ALA A 408 -8.03 13.61 33.48
N THR A 409 -8.10 14.11 32.24
CA THR A 409 -9.19 14.91 31.72
C THR A 409 -9.36 14.55 30.24
N GLY A 410 -10.13 13.52 29.94
CA GLY A 410 -10.30 13.05 28.56
C GLY A 410 -10.61 11.55 28.50
N GLY A 411 -10.52 10.97 27.30
CA GLY A 411 -10.65 9.53 27.10
C GLY A 411 -9.37 8.77 27.48
N ASN A 412 -9.45 7.45 27.45
CA ASN A 412 -8.31 6.58 27.76
C ASN A 412 -7.43 6.38 26.52
N VAL A 413 -6.15 6.06 26.72
CA VAL A 413 -5.19 5.85 25.64
C VAL A 413 -4.59 4.45 25.71
N ILE A 414 -4.48 3.80 24.56
CA ILE A 414 -3.74 2.56 24.35
C ILE A 414 -2.60 2.86 23.39
N SER A 415 -1.37 2.54 23.81
CA SER A 415 -0.16 2.67 23.00
C SER A 415 0.44 1.29 22.77
N MET A 416 0.53 0.89 21.50
CA MET A 416 1.02 -0.40 21.05
C MET A 416 2.19 -0.20 20.10
N SER A 417 3.34 -0.78 20.44
CA SER A 417 4.52 -0.83 19.56
C SER A 417 4.52 -2.05 18.63
N ILE A 418 3.38 -2.72 18.52
CA ILE A 418 3.12 -3.91 17.71
C ILE A 418 1.86 -3.66 16.91
N GLU A 419 1.68 -4.40 15.83
CA GLU A 419 0.43 -4.43 15.08
C GLU A 419 -0.56 -5.37 15.76
N PHE A 420 -1.78 -4.90 15.99
CA PHE A 420 -2.84 -5.69 16.57
C PHE A 420 -3.21 -6.90 15.69
N GLY A 421 -3.08 -6.76 14.37
CA GLY A 421 -3.28 -7.85 13.41
C GLY A 421 -2.39 -9.08 13.65
N GLY A 422 -1.20 -8.90 14.20
CA GLY A 422 -0.21 -9.96 14.45
C GLY A 422 -0.48 -10.80 15.70
N ILE A 423 -1.46 -10.42 16.54
CA ILE A 423 -1.71 -11.06 17.83
C ILE A 423 -2.51 -12.36 17.67
N GLY A 424 -1.87 -13.48 17.95
CA GLY A 424 -2.51 -14.79 18.13
C GLY A 424 -3.32 -15.25 16.92
N ASP A 425 -4.38 -16.01 17.19
CA ASP A 425 -5.42 -16.32 16.21
C ASP A 425 -6.59 -15.34 16.33
N VAL A 426 -7.54 -15.42 15.39
CA VAL A 426 -8.71 -14.52 15.35
C VAL A 426 -9.50 -14.52 16.67
N ALA A 427 -9.65 -15.68 17.32
CA ALA A 427 -10.40 -15.77 18.57
C ALA A 427 -9.67 -15.07 19.73
N THR A 428 -8.35 -15.23 19.80
CA THR A 428 -7.50 -14.52 20.75
C THR A 428 -7.54 -13.02 20.51
N ARG A 429 -7.44 -12.60 19.25
CA ARG A 429 -7.49 -11.20 18.84
C ARG A 429 -8.83 -10.55 19.18
N ASP A 430 -9.94 -11.24 18.95
CA ASP A 430 -11.28 -10.76 19.34
C ASP A 430 -11.40 -10.61 20.87
N ASP A 431 -10.83 -11.53 21.67
CA ASP A 431 -10.76 -11.40 23.13
C ASP A 431 -9.94 -10.16 23.56
N VAL A 432 -8.77 -9.97 22.94
CA VAL A 432 -7.91 -8.79 23.19
C VAL A 432 -8.64 -7.50 22.85
N PHE A 433 -9.32 -7.44 21.69
CA PHE A 433 -10.14 -6.29 21.30
C PHE A 433 -11.20 -5.99 22.35
N ASN A 434 -11.93 -7.00 22.83
CA ASN A 434 -13.01 -6.80 23.79
C ASN A 434 -12.49 -6.22 25.12
N ARG A 435 -11.31 -6.69 25.59
CA ARG A 435 -10.67 -6.17 26.81
C ARG A 435 -10.16 -4.73 26.62
N MET A 436 -9.58 -4.43 25.47
CA MET A 436 -9.15 -3.08 25.10
C MET A 436 -10.36 -2.13 24.96
N SER A 437 -11.42 -2.55 24.28
CA SER A 437 -12.65 -1.79 24.11
C SER A 437 -13.34 -1.50 25.45
N ALA A 438 -13.34 -2.48 26.37
CA ALA A 438 -13.83 -2.30 27.73
C ALA A 438 -13.05 -1.22 28.49
N PHE A 439 -11.73 -1.17 28.31
CA PHE A 439 -10.87 -0.14 28.87
C PHE A 439 -11.11 1.24 28.23
N LEU A 440 -11.32 1.30 26.91
CA LEU A 440 -11.53 2.55 26.17
C LEU A 440 -12.91 3.19 26.44
N GLY A 441 -13.86 2.43 26.97
CA GLY A 441 -15.19 2.94 27.35
C GLY A 441 -16.13 3.22 26.18
N ALA A 442 -15.79 2.78 24.96
CA ALA A 442 -16.71 2.75 23.84
C ALA A 442 -17.31 1.35 23.71
N THR A 443 -18.64 1.32 23.65
CA THR A 443 -19.50 0.28 24.21
C THR A 443 -19.43 0.28 25.73
N GLY A 444 -20.58 0.17 26.40
CA GLY A 444 -20.60 -0.08 27.85
C GLY A 444 -19.56 -1.14 28.18
N GLY A 445 -18.74 -0.86 29.21
CA GLY A 445 -17.62 -1.69 29.61
C GLY A 445 -17.99 -3.17 29.71
N PRO A 446 -16.99 -4.04 29.83
CA PRO A 446 -16.86 -5.28 29.07
C PRO A 446 -18.21 -5.94 28.79
N GLY A 447 -18.37 -6.42 27.56
CA GLY A 447 -19.20 -7.58 27.33
C GLY A 447 -18.68 -8.77 28.14
N GLY A 448 -18.90 -8.76 29.45
CA GLY A 448 -18.99 -9.97 30.25
C GLY A 448 -20.02 -10.88 29.58
N PRO A 449 -19.94 -12.21 29.81
CA PRO A 449 -20.87 -13.13 29.19
C PRO A 449 -22.30 -12.65 29.44
N GLN A 450 -23.11 -12.65 28.38
CA GLN A 450 -24.50 -12.22 28.48
C GLN A 450 -25.16 -12.93 29.65
N PHE A 451 -25.98 -12.21 30.42
CA PHE A 451 -26.66 -12.78 31.56
C PHE A 451 -28.08 -12.26 31.66
N LYS A 452 -28.84 -12.82 32.61
CA LYS A 452 -30.15 -12.33 32.99
C LYS A 452 -30.09 -11.80 34.41
N ARG A 453 -30.22 -10.49 34.58
CA ARG A 453 -30.23 -9.87 35.92
C ARG A 453 -31.36 -10.46 36.76
N GLY A 454 -31.01 -10.98 37.93
CA GLY A 454 -31.90 -11.68 38.85
C GLY A 454 -31.85 -13.21 38.77
N ASP A 455 -31.32 -13.84 37.73
CA ASP A 455 -31.17 -15.31 37.65
C ASP A 455 -29.86 -15.77 38.34
N ALA A 456 -29.79 -15.55 39.64
CA ALA A 456 -28.59 -15.76 40.44
C ALA A 456 -28.20 -17.25 40.59
N ASN A 457 -29.17 -18.16 40.47
CA ASN A 457 -28.91 -19.60 40.54
C ASN A 457 -28.68 -20.24 39.16
N ASN A 458 -28.73 -19.43 38.09
CA ASN A 458 -28.50 -19.84 36.71
C ASN A 458 -29.41 -21.00 36.26
N ASP A 459 -30.71 -20.88 36.54
CA ASP A 459 -31.75 -21.83 36.10
C ASP A 459 -32.67 -21.28 35.00
N ASN A 460 -32.34 -20.09 34.48
CA ASN A 460 -33.00 -19.37 33.39
C ASN A 460 -34.38 -18.78 33.78
N LEU A 461 -34.71 -18.74 35.07
CA LEU A 461 -35.98 -18.24 35.59
C LEU A 461 -35.78 -17.33 36.80
N PHE A 462 -36.15 -16.05 36.69
CA PHE A 462 -36.23 -15.19 37.89
C PHE A 462 -37.43 -15.53 38.77
N ASN A 463 -37.15 -16.10 39.94
CA ASN A 463 -38.15 -16.54 40.90
C ASN A 463 -37.64 -16.54 42.35
N VAL A 464 -38.41 -17.13 43.26
CA VAL A 464 -38.06 -17.15 44.70
C VAL A 464 -36.78 -17.96 45.00
N ALA A 465 -36.41 -18.88 44.11
CA ALA A 465 -35.18 -19.66 44.24
C ALA A 465 -33.94 -18.76 44.19
N ASP A 466 -33.94 -17.72 43.37
CA ASP A 466 -32.84 -16.75 43.26
C ASP A 466 -32.66 -15.97 44.55
N VAL A 467 -33.76 -15.49 45.13
CA VAL A 467 -33.75 -14.79 46.43
C VAL A 467 -33.12 -15.66 47.52
N VAL A 468 -33.48 -16.95 47.54
CA VAL A 468 -32.93 -17.90 48.51
C VAL A 468 -31.46 -18.20 48.21
N PHE A 469 -31.09 -18.29 46.94
CA PHE A 469 -29.72 -18.58 46.51
C PHE A 469 -28.77 -17.43 46.87
N ILE A 470 -29.14 -16.17 46.59
CA ILE A 470 -28.40 -14.97 47.01
C ILE A 470 -28.22 -14.95 48.53
N ALA A 471 -29.31 -15.14 49.29
CA ALA A 471 -29.25 -15.14 50.74
C ALA A 471 -28.40 -16.30 51.30
N ALA A 472 -28.42 -17.47 50.65
CA ALA A 472 -27.58 -18.59 51.03
C ALA A 472 -26.11 -18.27 50.78
N ALA A 473 -25.77 -17.80 49.58
CA ALA A 473 -24.41 -17.42 49.19
C ALA A 473 -23.79 -16.38 50.14
N LEU A 474 -24.58 -15.41 50.62
CA LEU A 474 -24.12 -14.37 51.53
C LEU A 474 -23.97 -14.82 52.99
N PHE A 475 -24.82 -15.72 53.48
CA PHE A 475 -24.97 -15.95 54.92
C PHE A 475 -24.79 -17.40 55.39
N VAL A 476 -24.75 -18.39 54.48
CA VAL A 476 -24.66 -19.81 54.82
C VAL A 476 -23.26 -20.35 54.50
N PRO A 477 -22.42 -20.64 55.51
CA PRO A 477 -21.09 -21.17 55.25
C PRO A 477 -21.13 -22.49 54.47
N GLY A 478 -20.41 -22.55 53.34
CA GLY A 478 -20.30 -23.74 52.50
C GLY A 478 -21.43 -23.94 51.50
N SER A 479 -22.30 -22.96 51.29
CA SER A 479 -23.18 -22.92 50.11
C SER A 479 -22.38 -22.64 48.84
N ASP A 480 -22.95 -23.00 47.69
CA ASP A 480 -22.40 -22.67 46.39
C ASP A 480 -22.38 -21.14 46.19
N PRO A 481 -21.30 -20.56 45.63
CA PRO A 481 -21.26 -19.14 45.30
C PRO A 481 -22.12 -18.84 44.08
N VAL A 482 -22.55 -17.57 43.96
CA VAL A 482 -23.10 -17.04 42.70
C VAL A 482 -21.97 -16.99 41.67
N THR A 483 -22.15 -17.64 40.52
CA THR A 483 -21.11 -17.77 39.48
C THR A 483 -21.07 -16.63 38.48
N CYS A 484 -22.15 -15.85 38.42
CA CYS A 484 -22.27 -14.61 37.65
C CYS A 484 -22.77 -13.54 38.59
N THR A 485 -21.85 -12.74 39.13
CA THR A 485 -22.15 -11.84 40.24
C THR A 485 -23.06 -10.70 39.79
N ASP A 486 -22.99 -10.29 38.52
CA ASP A 486 -23.89 -9.28 37.93
C ASP A 486 -25.34 -9.79 37.83
N ALA A 487 -25.53 -11.10 37.63
CA ALA A 487 -26.87 -11.69 37.75
C ALA A 487 -27.38 -11.68 39.20
N GLY A 488 -26.47 -11.70 40.17
CA GLY A 488 -26.73 -11.63 41.61
C GLY A 488 -26.90 -10.21 42.15
N ASP A 489 -26.35 -9.20 41.50
CA ASP A 489 -26.60 -7.78 41.76
C ASP A 489 -27.92 -7.37 41.08
N VAL A 490 -29.02 -7.58 41.82
CA VAL A 490 -30.37 -7.46 41.26
C VAL A 490 -30.82 -6.00 41.24
N ASN A 491 -30.24 -5.15 42.08
CA ASN A 491 -30.59 -3.74 42.16
C ASN A 491 -29.60 -2.81 41.47
N ASP A 492 -28.59 -3.36 40.80
CA ASP A 492 -27.73 -2.67 39.85
C ASP A 492 -27.02 -1.48 40.50
N ASP A 493 -26.51 -1.69 41.71
CA ASP A 493 -25.79 -0.65 42.49
C ASP A 493 -24.29 -0.87 42.59
N GLY A 494 -23.78 -1.92 41.92
CA GLY A 494 -22.37 -2.30 41.85
C GLY A 494 -21.89 -3.01 43.11
N LEU A 495 -22.78 -3.57 43.93
CA LEU A 495 -22.43 -4.24 45.18
C LEU A 495 -23.28 -5.49 45.44
N PHE A 496 -22.71 -6.68 45.28
CA PHE A 496 -23.38 -7.91 45.71
C PHE A 496 -23.51 -8.05 47.23
N ASN A 497 -24.70 -7.77 47.76
CA ASN A 497 -24.98 -7.73 49.19
C ASN A 497 -26.45 -8.08 49.54
N VAL A 498 -26.85 -7.80 50.78
CA VAL A 498 -28.21 -8.14 51.26
C VAL A 498 -29.31 -7.33 50.56
N ALA A 499 -28.97 -6.16 50.02
CA ALA A 499 -29.88 -5.30 49.27
C ALA A 499 -30.47 -6.04 48.06
N ASP A 500 -29.66 -6.87 47.39
CA ASP A 500 -30.08 -7.64 46.21
C ASP A 500 -31.19 -8.64 46.53
N ALA A 501 -31.03 -9.40 47.61
CA ALA A 501 -32.05 -10.35 48.06
C ALA A 501 -33.35 -9.62 48.43
N VAL A 502 -33.25 -8.42 49.03
CA VAL A 502 -34.42 -7.61 49.39
C VAL A 502 -35.10 -7.04 48.15
N PHE A 503 -34.33 -6.52 47.20
CA PHE A 503 -34.84 -5.97 45.95
C PHE A 503 -35.49 -7.06 45.09
N ALA A 504 -34.84 -8.20 44.92
CA ALA A 504 -35.38 -9.36 44.21
C ALA A 504 -36.72 -9.83 44.81
N ALA A 505 -36.81 -9.91 46.14
CA ALA A 505 -38.05 -10.24 46.83
C ALA A 505 -39.13 -9.16 46.63
N ALA A 506 -38.76 -7.88 46.63
CA ALA A 506 -39.68 -6.79 46.37
C ALA A 506 -40.24 -6.88 44.94
N ALA A 507 -39.36 -7.02 43.94
CA ALA A 507 -39.71 -7.17 42.53
C ALA A 507 -40.65 -8.34 42.26
N LEU A 508 -40.53 -9.45 42.99
CA LEU A 508 -41.38 -10.62 42.84
C LEU A 508 -42.74 -10.52 43.54
N PHE A 509 -42.80 -9.88 44.71
CA PHE A 509 -43.94 -10.03 45.63
C PHE A 509 -44.67 -8.74 45.99
N VAL A 510 -44.10 -7.56 45.71
CA VAL A 510 -44.68 -6.27 46.09
C VAL A 510 -45.30 -5.60 44.86
N PRO A 511 -46.64 -5.50 44.78
CA PRO A 511 -47.28 -4.83 43.65
C PRO A 511 -46.84 -3.36 43.54
N GLY A 512 -46.29 -2.98 42.39
CA GLY A 512 -45.84 -1.62 42.10
C GLY A 512 -44.43 -1.28 42.57
N SER A 513 -43.62 -2.26 42.95
CA SER A 513 -42.17 -2.09 43.07
C SER A 513 -41.54 -1.84 41.70
N ASP A 514 -40.32 -1.30 41.71
CA ASP A 514 -39.52 -1.15 40.50
C ASP A 514 -39.22 -2.53 39.87
N PRO A 515 -39.23 -2.65 38.54
CA PRO A 515 -38.82 -3.87 37.85
C PRO A 515 -37.32 -4.10 38.01
N VAL A 516 -36.87 -5.34 37.80
CA VAL A 516 -35.43 -5.64 37.71
C VAL A 516 -34.82 -4.82 36.57
N PRO A 517 -33.73 -4.08 36.82
CA PRO A 517 -33.00 -3.34 35.80
C PRO A 517 -32.55 -4.22 34.63
N ALA A 518 -32.26 -3.60 33.50
CA ALA A 518 -31.72 -4.30 32.33
C ALA A 518 -30.35 -4.95 32.69
N PRO A 519 -29.96 -6.08 32.06
CA PRO A 519 -30.64 -6.79 30.97
C PRO A 519 -31.89 -7.57 31.44
N GLY A 520 -32.14 -7.64 32.75
CA GLY A 520 -33.36 -8.16 33.34
C GLY A 520 -33.63 -9.62 32.91
N GLN A 521 -34.81 -9.88 32.38
CA GLN A 521 -35.23 -11.23 31.98
C GLN A 521 -34.81 -11.64 30.56
N THR A 522 -34.11 -10.75 29.85
CA THR A 522 -33.52 -10.99 28.53
C THR A 522 -32.02 -11.19 28.67
N CYS A 523 -31.43 -12.06 27.84
CA CYS A 523 -29.98 -12.12 27.76
C CYS A 523 -29.46 -10.79 27.23
N GLY A 524 -28.46 -10.24 27.89
CA GLY A 524 -27.77 -9.03 27.48
C GLY A 524 -26.56 -8.79 28.35
N ILE A 525 -25.74 -7.84 27.91
CA ILE A 525 -24.64 -7.30 28.70
C ILE A 525 -25.18 -6.37 29.79
N ASP A 526 -24.36 -6.07 30.79
CA ASP A 526 -24.67 -5.02 31.76
C ASP A 526 -24.73 -3.66 31.04
N PRO A 527 -25.88 -2.98 30.99
CA PRO A 527 -25.99 -1.70 30.30
C PRO A 527 -25.57 -0.52 31.18
N THR A 528 -25.21 -0.76 32.45
CA THR A 528 -24.83 0.30 33.38
C THR A 528 -23.37 0.16 33.79
N ALA A 529 -22.70 1.29 33.93
CA ALA A 529 -21.41 1.34 34.60
C ALA A 529 -21.67 1.33 36.10
N ASP A 530 -21.18 0.30 36.80
CA ASP A 530 -21.36 0.15 38.24
C ASP A 530 -20.82 1.36 39.00
N ALA A 531 -21.67 1.96 39.84
CA ALA A 531 -21.41 3.22 40.54
C ALA A 531 -20.24 3.17 41.57
N GLY A 532 -19.56 2.02 41.69
CA GLY A 532 -18.43 1.75 42.57
C GLY A 532 -17.08 1.51 41.88
N GLY A 533 -17.03 1.48 40.54
CA GLY A 533 -15.77 1.29 39.79
C GLY A 533 -15.20 -0.13 39.81
N GLY A 534 -16.02 -1.14 40.15
CA GLY A 534 -15.69 -2.54 39.94
C GLY A 534 -16.90 -3.23 39.32
N ASP A 535 -16.72 -3.81 38.15
CA ASP A 535 -17.64 -4.78 37.56
C ASP A 535 -17.55 -6.05 38.41
N LEU A 536 -18.69 -6.47 38.99
CA LEU A 536 -18.75 -7.66 39.84
C LEU A 536 -18.49 -8.95 39.05
N GLY A 537 -18.56 -8.86 37.73
CA GLY A 537 -18.14 -9.82 36.74
C GLY A 537 -19.02 -11.05 36.65
N CYS A 538 -19.15 -11.57 35.43
CA CYS A 538 -19.74 -12.88 35.17
C CYS A 538 -18.68 -13.88 34.73
N ALA A 539 -18.09 -14.60 35.68
CA ALA A 539 -17.06 -15.59 35.38
C ALA A 539 -17.59 -16.75 34.51
N VAL A 540 -18.84 -17.21 34.74
CA VAL A 540 -19.49 -18.27 33.95
C VAL A 540 -21.02 -18.08 33.96
N TYR A 541 -21.64 -17.84 32.80
CA TYR A 541 -23.11 -17.86 32.61
C TYR A 541 -23.51 -18.65 31.33
N PRO A 542 -23.71 -19.98 31.41
CA PRO A 542 -23.90 -20.86 30.24
C PRO A 542 -25.31 -20.81 29.62
N ASN A 543 -26.25 -20.07 30.21
CA ASN A 543 -27.65 -20.01 29.76
C ASN A 543 -27.94 -18.89 28.76
N CYS A 544 -26.95 -18.03 28.48
CA CYS A 544 -27.01 -17.06 27.40
C CYS A 544 -25.85 -17.31 26.40
N PRO A 545 -26.04 -16.93 25.11
CA PRO A 545 -25.09 -17.22 24.03
C PRO A 545 -23.76 -16.49 24.14
#